data_AF-A0A7D9JJ27-F1
#
_entry.id   AF-A0A7D9JJ27-F1
#
_cell.length_a   1.000
_cell.length_b   1.000
_cell.length_c   1.000
_cell.angle_alpha   90.00
_cell.angle_beta   90.00
_cell.angle_gamma   90.00
#
_symmetry.space_group_name_H-M   'P 1'
#
loop_
_entity.id
_entity.type
_entity.pdbx_description
1 polymer ?
#
loop_
_entity_poly.entity_id
_entity_poly.type
_entity_poly.pdbx_seq_one_letter_code
_entity_poly.pdbx_strand_id
1 'polypeptide(L)'
;MEKCNIQGTEIELPIDLIENPEIFSHVLSLDTWNCVLTPDDRKHLKKFLPVLPTDYPHAQEENLRSLFGGENFKFGNPLETFQKKLQGIVNVCKTFIETLTYQTNW
;
A
#
# COMPACT_ATOMS: atom_id res chain seq x y z
N MET A 1 -14.84 6.25 3.44
CA MET A 1 -14.35 5.82 2.12
C MET A 1 -14.29 7.05 1.21
N GLU A 2 -13.18 7.29 0.54
CA GLU A 2 -13.00 8.40 -0.40
C GLU A 2 -12.88 7.87 -1.83
N LYS A 3 -13.57 8.51 -2.77
CA LYS A 3 -13.46 8.14 -4.19
C LYS A 3 -12.20 8.76 -4.77
N CYS A 4 -11.30 7.92 -5.27
CA CYS A 4 -10.05 8.32 -5.89
C CYS A 4 -10.00 7.80 -7.33
N ASN A 5 -9.55 8.62 -8.27
CA ASN A 5 -9.26 8.17 -9.62
C ASN A 5 -7.76 7.86 -9.73
N ILE A 6 -7.43 6.57 -9.86
CA ILE A 6 -6.07 6.11 -10.13
C ILE A 6 -6.01 5.62 -11.57
N GLN A 7 -5.30 6.37 -12.42
CA GLN A 7 -5.08 6.03 -13.84
C GLN A 7 -6.37 5.73 -14.64
N GLY A 8 -7.43 6.49 -14.39
CA GLY A 8 -8.73 6.31 -15.05
C GLY A 8 -9.66 5.30 -14.37
N THR A 9 -9.20 4.63 -13.30
CA THR A 9 -10.01 3.71 -12.51
C THR A 9 -10.50 4.43 -11.24
N GLU A 10 -11.81 4.51 -11.07
CA GLU A 10 -12.42 5.00 -9.83
C GLU A 10 -12.35 3.89 -8.77
N ILE A 11 -11.72 4.18 -7.64
CA ILE A 11 -11.59 3.27 -6.51
C ILE A 11 -12.05 3.96 -5.23
N GLU A 12 -12.58 3.18 -4.29
CA GLU A 12 -12.93 3.69 -2.96
C GLU A 12 -11.83 3.33 -1.97
N LEU A 13 -11.14 4.36 -1.48
CA LEU A 13 -10.05 4.23 -0.54
C LEU A 13 -10.55 4.34 0.92
N PRO A 14 -10.16 3.40 1.79
CA PRO A 14 -10.39 3.54 3.23
C PRO A 14 -9.39 4.55 3.82
N ILE A 15 -9.80 5.81 3.99
CA ILE A 15 -8.94 6.89 4.53
C ILE A 15 -8.31 6.48 5.86
N ASP A 16 -9.11 5.91 6.78
CA ASP A 16 -8.65 5.55 8.13
C ASP A 16 -7.50 4.53 8.11
N LEU A 17 -7.46 3.67 7.09
CA LEU A 17 -6.37 2.71 6.87
C LEU A 17 -5.09 3.41 6.39
N ILE A 18 -5.21 4.47 5.60
CA ILE A 18 -4.09 5.17 4.97
C ILE A 18 -3.44 6.16 5.95
N GLU A 19 -4.26 6.85 6.74
CA GLU A 19 -3.81 7.88 7.68
C GLU A 19 -3.08 7.30 8.89
N ASN A 20 -3.39 6.06 9.29
CA ASN A 20 -2.77 5.42 10.44
C ASN A 20 -1.71 4.38 10.00
N PRO A 21 -0.40 4.67 10.17
CA PRO A 21 0.68 3.72 9.85
C PRO A 21 0.63 2.40 10.61
N GLU A 22 0.14 2.39 11.84
CA GLU A 22 0.02 1.15 12.61
C GLU A 22 -1.06 0.24 12.01
N ILE A 23 -2.21 0.80 11.62
CA ILE A 23 -3.28 0.02 10.98
C ILE A 23 -2.80 -0.45 9.59
N PHE A 24 -2.16 0.43 8.83
CA PHE A 24 -1.62 0.11 7.50
C PHE A 24 -0.63 -1.05 7.55
N SER A 25 0.35 -0.99 8.46
CA SER A 25 1.35 -2.05 8.66
C SER A 25 0.74 -3.35 9.21
N HIS A 26 -0.29 -3.26 10.05
CA HIS A 26 -0.99 -4.44 10.55
C HIS A 26 -1.75 -5.17 9.42
N VAL A 27 -2.43 -4.42 8.55
CA VAL A 27 -3.15 -4.98 7.40
C VAL A 27 -2.18 -5.53 6.36
N LEU A 28 -1.13 -4.79 6.03
CA LEU A 28 -0.08 -5.24 5.11
C LEU A 28 1.07 -5.90 5.88
N SER A 29 0.77 -7.04 6.50
CA SER A 29 1.71 -7.83 7.31
C SER A 29 1.89 -9.25 6.78
N LEU A 30 2.95 -9.92 7.27
CA LEU A 30 3.14 -11.36 7.08
C LEU A 30 1.97 -12.17 7.64
N ASP A 31 1.36 -11.70 8.73
CA ASP A 31 0.24 -12.40 9.36
C ASP A 31 -0.98 -12.40 8.43
N THR A 32 -1.31 -11.26 7.82
CA THR A 32 -2.36 -11.19 6.79
C THR A 32 -2.03 -12.11 5.61
N TRP A 33 -0.78 -12.09 5.15
CA TRP A 33 -0.34 -12.93 4.04
C TRP A 33 -0.49 -14.43 4.33
N ASN A 34 -0.11 -14.87 5.53
CA ASN A 34 -0.09 -16.28 5.90
C ASN A 34 -1.46 -16.80 6.36
N CYS A 35 -2.19 -15.99 7.13
CA CYS A 35 -3.37 -16.42 7.89
C CYS A 35 -4.70 -15.96 7.28
N VAL A 36 -4.72 -14.86 6.53
CA VAL A 36 -5.96 -14.29 5.97
C VAL A 36 -6.10 -14.60 4.48
N LEU A 37 -5.02 -14.48 3.70
CA LEU A 37 -5.06 -14.70 2.26
C LEU A 37 -5.16 -16.18 1.90
N THR A 38 -6.03 -16.50 0.94
CA THR A 38 -6.16 -17.87 0.43
C THR A 38 -4.94 -18.26 -0.42
N PRO A 39 -4.69 -19.56 -0.66
CA PRO A 39 -3.64 -20.00 -1.58
C PRO A 39 -3.77 -19.40 -2.99
N ASP A 40 -4.99 -19.21 -3.49
CA ASP A 40 -5.24 -18.61 -4.79
C ASP A 40 -4.94 -17.11 -4.81
N ASP A 41 -5.29 -16.37 -3.76
CA ASP A 41 -4.93 -14.96 -3.60
C ASP A 41 -3.41 -14.80 -3.59
N ARG A 42 -2.70 -15.60 -2.79
CA ARG A 42 -1.23 -15.58 -2.75
C ARG A 42 -0.62 -15.93 -4.10
N LYS A 43 -1.16 -16.93 -4.80
CA LYS A 43 -0.70 -17.31 -6.14
C LYS A 43 -0.92 -16.19 -7.15
N HIS A 44 -2.03 -15.47 -7.05
CA HIS A 44 -2.30 -14.29 -7.88
C HIS A 44 -1.32 -13.15 -7.56
N LEU A 45 -1.16 -12.80 -6.28
CA LEU A 45 -0.28 -11.71 -5.85
C LEU A 45 1.20 -11.97 -6.16
N LYS A 46 1.65 -13.24 -6.07
CA LYS A 46 3.01 -13.64 -6.46
C LYS A 46 3.36 -13.29 -7.92
N LYS A 47 2.38 -13.09 -8.81
CA LYS A 47 2.61 -12.67 -10.21
C LYS A 47 3.10 -11.23 -10.33
N PHE A 48 2.84 -10.38 -9.34
CA PHE A 48 3.31 -8.99 -9.31
C PHE A 48 4.65 -8.82 -8.60
N LEU A 49 5.15 -9.89 -7.96
CA LEU A 49 6.47 -9.88 -7.34
C LEU A 49 7.57 -10.04 -8.39
N PRO A 50 8.76 -9.47 -8.16
CA PRO A 50 9.88 -9.64 -9.06
C PRO A 50 10.27 -11.11 -9.19
N VAL A 51 10.57 -11.55 -10.40
CA VAL A 51 11.22 -12.85 -10.65
C VAL A 51 12.68 -12.70 -10.27
N LEU A 52 13.10 -13.42 -9.22
CA LEU A 52 14.46 -13.40 -8.75
C LEU A 52 15.31 -14.33 -9.62
N PRO A 53 16.52 -13.92 -10.05
CA PRO A 53 17.39 -14.73 -10.90
C PRO A 53 18.10 -15.88 -10.17
N THR A 54 17.55 -16.38 -9.05
CA THR A 54 18.25 -17.30 -8.15
C THR A 54 17.68 -18.71 -8.26
N ASP A 55 18.57 -19.69 -8.31
CA ASP A 55 18.32 -21.13 -8.11
C ASP A 55 17.93 -21.48 -6.67
N TYR A 56 17.87 -20.47 -5.78
CA TYR A 56 17.53 -20.62 -4.38
C TYR A 56 16.01 -20.72 -4.18
N PRO A 57 15.49 -21.89 -3.78
CA PRO A 57 14.04 -22.16 -3.73
C PRO A 57 13.27 -21.32 -2.68
N HIS A 58 13.98 -20.61 -1.80
CA HIS A 58 13.38 -19.79 -0.73
C HIS A 58 13.59 -18.28 -0.92
N ALA A 59 14.22 -17.85 -2.02
CA ALA A 59 14.55 -16.43 -2.24
C ALA A 59 13.31 -15.53 -2.22
N GLN A 60 12.19 -16.03 -2.73
CA GLN A 60 10.94 -15.28 -2.79
C GLN A 60 10.26 -15.19 -1.42
N GLU A 61 10.36 -16.22 -0.60
CA GLU A 61 9.82 -16.23 0.76
C GLU A 61 10.60 -15.26 1.66
N GLU A 62 11.93 -15.24 1.51
CA GLU A 62 12.80 -14.29 2.21
C GLU A 62 12.50 -12.84 1.79
N ASN A 63 12.35 -12.57 0.50
CA ASN A 63 11.95 -11.24 0.03
C ASN A 63 10.60 -10.78 0.56
N LEU A 64 9.62 -11.69 0.68
CA LEU A 64 8.33 -11.37 1.30
C LEU A 64 8.49 -11.04 2.78
N ARG A 65 9.34 -11.78 3.50
CA ARG A 65 9.64 -11.48 4.90
C ARG A 65 10.32 -10.14 5.06
N SER A 66 11.31 -9.82 4.22
CA SER A 66 11.96 -8.51 4.20
C SER A 66 10.99 -7.37 3.84
N LEU A 67 10.10 -7.60 2.87
CA LEU A 67 9.11 -6.62 2.42
C LEU A 67 8.16 -6.22 3.55
N PHE A 68 7.54 -7.20 4.19
CA PHE A 68 6.61 -6.98 5.30
C PHE A 68 7.32 -6.67 6.63
N GLY A 69 8.60 -7.03 6.75
CA GLY A 69 9.44 -6.73 7.91
C GLY A 69 9.98 -5.29 7.96
N GLY A 70 9.67 -4.47 6.95
CA GLY A 70 10.12 -3.07 6.91
C GLY A 70 11.56 -2.90 6.43
N GLU A 71 12.18 -3.92 5.83
CA GLU A 71 13.56 -3.83 5.35
C GLU A 71 13.68 -2.86 4.16
N ASN A 72 14.89 -2.33 3.99
CA ASN A 72 15.21 -1.40 2.92
C ASN A 72 15.52 -2.15 1.61
N PHE A 73 14.77 -1.85 0.56
CA PHE A 73 15.02 -2.40 -0.79
C PHE A 73 15.75 -1.37 -1.66
N LYS A 74 15.25 -0.13 -1.68
CA LYS A 74 15.81 0.95 -2.48
C LYS A 74 15.40 2.29 -1.88
N PHE A 75 16.27 2.84 -1.03
CA PHE A 75 16.04 4.09 -0.29
C PHE A 75 14.79 4.04 0.61
N GLY A 76 14.59 2.91 1.27
CA GLY A 76 13.50 2.66 2.21
C GLY A 76 12.73 1.38 1.88
N ASN A 77 11.72 1.11 2.70
CA ASN A 77 10.80 0.01 2.47
C ASN A 77 9.74 0.40 1.42
N PRO A 78 9.42 -0.50 0.45
CA PRO A 78 8.40 -0.23 -0.55
C PRO A 78 6.99 0.03 0.03
N LEU A 79 6.59 -0.64 1.11
CA LEU A 79 5.27 -0.44 1.74
C LEU A 79 5.17 0.93 2.40
N GLU A 80 6.22 1.38 3.09
CA GLU A 80 6.27 2.74 3.64
C GLU A 80 6.19 3.81 2.54
N THR A 81 6.93 3.58 1.45
CA THR A 81 6.93 4.48 0.30
C THR A 81 5.54 4.53 -0.35
N PHE A 82 4.88 3.37 -0.46
CA PHE A 82 3.53 3.27 -0.97
C PHE A 82 2.53 3.99 -0.07
N GLN A 83 2.61 3.80 1.24
CA GLN A 83 1.76 4.50 2.20
C GLN A 83 1.90 6.02 2.08
N LYS A 84 3.14 6.53 2.06
CA LYS A 84 3.41 7.96 1.90
C LYS A 84 2.81 8.53 0.61
N LYS A 85 2.85 7.76 -0.48
CA LYS A 85 2.19 8.16 -1.75
C LYS A 85 0.68 8.23 -1.61
N LEU A 86 0.06 7.25 -0.95
CA LEU A 86 -1.39 7.27 -0.69
C LEU A 86 -1.79 8.46 0.19
N GLN A 87 -1.03 8.73 1.26
CA GLN A 87 -1.24 9.90 2.11
C GLN A 87 -1.10 11.20 1.33
N GLY A 88 -0.10 11.30 0.44
CA GLY A 88 0.07 12.45 -0.45
C GLY A 88 -1.15 12.70 -1.33
N ILE A 89 -1.75 11.64 -1.91
CA ILE A 89 -2.96 11.75 -2.74
C ILE A 89 -4.14 12.26 -1.91
N VAL A 90 -4.39 11.66 -0.74
CA VAL A 90 -5.48 12.05 0.16
C VAL A 90 -5.31 13.52 0.62
N ASN A 91 -4.09 13.92 0.97
CA ASN A 91 -3.81 15.29 1.43
C ASN A 91 -4.00 16.35 0.34
N VAL A 92 -3.72 16.02 -0.93
CA VAL A 92 -3.99 16.93 -2.06
C VAL A 92 -5.49 17.13 -2.24
N CYS A 93 -6.29 16.06 -2.18
CA CYS A 93 -7.74 16.13 -2.26
C CYS A 93 -8.35 16.96 -1.11
N LYS A 94 -7.88 16.73 0.13
CA LYS A 94 -8.33 17.49 1.30
C LYS A 94 -8.00 18.98 1.21
N THR A 95 -6.74 19.32 0.92
CA THR A 95 -6.30 20.72 0.81
C THR A 95 -7.05 21.48 -0.28
N PHE A 96 -7.32 20.83 -1.43
CA PHE A 96 -8.05 21.44 -2.53
C PHE A 96 -9.52 21.72 -2.16
N ILE A 97 -10.19 20.77 -1.49
CA ILE A 97 -11.55 20.97 -1.00
C ILE A 97 -11.58 22.09 0.04
N GLU A 98 -10.72 22.05 1.07
CA GLU A 98 -10.67 23.09 2.11
C GLU A 98 -10.41 24.50 1.53
N THR A 99 -9.53 24.61 0.53
CA THR A 99 -9.26 25.87 -0.16
C THR A 99 -10.50 26.36 -0.93
N LEU A 100 -11.24 25.46 -1.58
CA LEU A 100 -12.48 25.81 -2.29
C LEU A 100 -13.59 26.20 -1.32
N THR A 101 -13.79 25.47 -0.21
CA THR A 101 -14.81 25.81 0.80
C THR A 101 -14.55 27.15 1.45
N TYR A 102 -13.29 27.52 1.64
CA TYR A 102 -12.90 28.83 2.19
C TYR A 102 -13.16 29.98 1.21
N GLN A 103 -13.01 29.75 -0.10
CA GLN A 103 -13.27 30.76 -1.13
C GLN A 103 -14.76 30.99 -1.40
N THR A 104 -15.63 30.03 -1.08
CA THR A 104 -17.09 30.14 -1.29
C THR A 104 -17.89 30.70 -0.11
N ASN A 105 -17.22 31.04 1.00
CA ASN A 105 -17.85 31.62 2.20
C ASN A 105 -17.85 33.17 2.20
N TRP A 106 -17.87 33.81 1.03
CA TRP A 106 -18.05 35.25 0.84
C TRP A 106 -19.19 35.54 -0.12
#